data_AF-A0A376TJ31-F1
#
_entry.id   AF-A0A376TJ31-F1
#
_cell.length_a   1.000
_cell.length_b   1.000
_cell.length_c   1.000
_cell.angle_alpha   90.00
_cell.angle_beta   90.00
_cell.angle_gamma   90.00
#
_symmetry.space_group_name_H-M   'P 1'
#
loop_
_entity.id
_entity.type
_entity.pdbx_description
1 polymer ?
#
loop_
_entity_poly.entity_id
_entity_poly.type
_entity_poly.pdbx_seq_one_letter_code
_entity_poly.pdbx_strand_id
1 'polypeptide(L)'
;MSRINKFVLTVSLLIFIMISAVACGIYTQMVKERVYSLKQSVIDTAFAVANIAEYRRSVAIDLINTLNPTEEQLLVGLRTAYADSVSPSYLYDVGPYLISSDECIQVKEFEKNYCADIMQVVKYRHVKNTGFISFDGKTFVYYLYPVTHNRSLIFLLGLERFSLLSKSLAMDSENLMFSLFKNGKPVTGDEYNAKNAIFTVSEAMEHFAYLPTGLYVFAYKKMFICGSVH
;
A
#
# COMPACT_ATOMS: atom_id res chain seq x y z
N MET A 1 -51.41 -2.08 -37.58
CA MET A 1 -50.82 -1.23 -36.52
C MET A 1 -50.87 0.23 -36.98
N SER A 2 -51.61 1.10 -36.29
CA SER A 2 -51.83 2.50 -36.69
C SER A 2 -50.50 3.28 -36.85
N ARG A 3 -50.45 4.25 -37.77
CA ARG A 3 -49.30 5.16 -37.98
C ARG A 3 -48.90 5.87 -36.66
N ILE A 4 -49.88 6.13 -35.80
CA ILE A 4 -49.71 6.71 -34.46
C ILE A 4 -48.97 5.73 -33.53
N ASN A 5 -49.28 4.42 -33.56
CA ASN A 5 -48.60 3.43 -32.71
C ASN A 5 -47.13 3.26 -33.09
N LYS A 6 -46.78 3.38 -34.39
CA LYS A 6 -45.37 3.36 -34.84
C LYS A 6 -44.63 4.61 -34.39
N PHE A 7 -45.25 5.78 -34.49
CA PHE A 7 -44.65 7.05 -34.05
C PHE A 7 -44.40 7.07 -32.54
N VAL A 8 -45.39 6.67 -31.74
CA VAL A 8 -45.26 6.59 -30.27
C VAL A 8 -44.17 5.60 -29.88
N LEU A 9 -44.12 4.42 -30.51
CA LEU A 9 -43.07 3.43 -30.25
C LEU A 9 -41.67 3.97 -30.55
N THR A 10 -41.47 4.65 -31.69
CA THR A 10 -40.18 5.25 -32.05
C THR A 10 -39.76 6.33 -31.05
N VAL A 11 -40.68 7.20 -30.65
CA VAL A 11 -40.39 8.26 -29.67
C VAL A 11 -40.06 7.66 -28.30
N SER A 12 -40.81 6.66 -27.83
CA SER A 12 -40.52 5.97 -26.57
C SER A 12 -39.16 5.26 -26.59
N LEU A 13 -38.80 4.62 -27.72
CA LEU A 13 -37.50 3.98 -27.88
C LEU A 13 -36.36 5.00 -27.83
N LEU A 14 -36.52 6.14 -28.51
CA LEU A 14 -35.53 7.22 -28.50
C LEU A 14 -35.33 7.80 -27.09
N ILE A 15 -36.43 8.04 -26.35
CA ILE A 15 -36.37 8.51 -24.96
C ILE A 15 -35.66 7.48 -24.08
N PHE A 16 -35.98 6.20 -24.22
CA PHE A 16 -35.31 5.13 -23.47
C PHE A 16 -33.80 5.11 -23.73
N ILE A 17 -33.38 5.13 -25.01
CA ILE A 17 -31.96 5.16 -25.39
C ILE A 17 -31.26 6.39 -24.81
N MET A 18 -31.88 7.58 -24.88
CA MET A 18 -31.33 8.81 -24.32
C MET A 18 -31.15 8.72 -22.80
N ILE A 19 -32.16 8.25 -22.07
CA ILE A 19 -32.06 8.08 -20.61
C ILE A 19 -31.00 7.04 -20.26
N SER A 20 -30.94 5.91 -20.97
CA SER A 20 -29.91 4.88 -20.76
C SER A 20 -28.51 5.41 -21.01
N ALA A 21 -28.31 6.20 -22.07
CA ALA A 21 -27.02 6.82 -22.38
C ALA A 21 -26.59 7.81 -21.29
N VAL A 22 -27.51 8.67 -20.83
CA VAL A 22 -27.25 9.64 -19.75
C VAL A 22 -26.93 8.92 -18.45
N ALA A 23 -27.73 7.91 -18.07
CA ALA A 23 -27.50 7.13 -16.85
C ALA A 23 -26.15 6.41 -16.89
N CYS A 24 -25.78 5.81 -18.02
CA CYS A 24 -24.48 5.16 -18.21
C CYS A 24 -23.32 6.15 -18.14
N GLY A 25 -23.49 7.35 -18.72
CA GLY A 25 -22.51 8.44 -18.64
C GLY A 25 -22.27 8.88 -17.19
N ILE A 26 -23.34 9.17 -16.45
CA ILE A 26 -23.27 9.56 -15.02
C ILE A 26 -22.60 8.45 -14.20
N TYR A 27 -23.01 7.20 -14.39
CA TYR A 27 -22.44 6.07 -13.67
C TYR A 27 -20.94 5.91 -13.95
N THR A 28 -20.53 6.01 -15.23
CA THR A 28 -19.13 5.93 -15.62
C THR A 28 -18.30 7.05 -15.00
N GLN A 29 -18.82 8.28 -14.97
CA GLN A 29 -18.14 9.41 -14.35
C GLN A 29 -17.97 9.20 -12.84
N MET A 30 -19.05 8.80 -12.15
CA MET A 30 -19.02 8.49 -10.72
C MET A 30 -17.99 7.40 -10.39
N VAL A 31 -17.93 6.33 -11.19
CA VAL A 31 -16.95 5.25 -11.02
C VAL A 31 -15.52 5.77 -11.18
N LYS A 32 -15.25 6.57 -12.22
CA LYS A 32 -13.92 7.17 -12.43
C LYS A 32 -13.52 8.06 -11.27
N GLU A 33 -14.40 8.96 -10.84
CA GLU A 33 -14.14 9.89 -9.72
C GLU A 33 -13.78 9.13 -8.44
N ARG A 34 -14.50 8.05 -8.12
CA ARG A 34 -14.21 7.21 -6.94
C ARG A 34 -12.84 6.53 -7.01
N VAL A 35 -12.50 5.95 -8.16
CA VAL A 35 -11.19 5.29 -8.35
C VAL A 35 -10.04 6.31 -8.29
N TYR A 36 -10.20 7.47 -8.93
CA TYR A 36 -9.20 8.54 -8.88
C TYR A 36 -9.06 9.14 -7.49
N SER A 37 -10.16 9.32 -6.76
CA SER A 37 -10.13 9.80 -5.37
C SER A 37 -9.36 8.85 -4.46
N LEU A 38 -9.59 7.53 -4.60
CA LEU A 38 -8.81 6.53 -3.87
C LEU A 38 -7.33 6.57 -4.25
N LYS A 39 -7.01 6.63 -5.56
CA LYS A 39 -5.63 6.77 -6.04
C LYS A 39 -4.95 7.99 -5.42
N GLN A 40 -5.57 9.17 -5.49
CA GLN A 40 -5.02 10.42 -4.98
C GLN A 40 -4.84 10.39 -3.45
N SER A 41 -5.77 9.79 -2.72
CA SER A 41 -5.64 9.61 -1.27
C SER A 41 -4.44 8.73 -0.91
N VAL A 42 -4.24 7.63 -1.63
CA VAL A 42 -3.18 6.67 -1.32
C VAL A 42 -1.81 7.13 -1.83
N ILE A 43 -1.72 7.50 -3.10
CA ILE A 43 -0.45 7.87 -3.74
C ILE A 43 -0.03 9.28 -3.33
N ASP A 44 -0.86 10.27 -3.66
CA ASP A 44 -0.42 11.67 -3.59
C ASP A 44 -0.36 12.16 -2.14
N THR A 45 -1.15 11.57 -1.25
CA THR A 45 -1.12 11.92 0.18
C THR A 45 -0.31 10.92 1.00
N ALA A 46 -0.78 9.68 1.12
CA ALA A 46 -0.21 8.76 2.11
C ALA A 46 1.23 8.35 1.76
N PHE A 47 1.51 8.03 0.49
CA PHE A 47 2.87 7.67 0.09
C PHE A 47 3.82 8.86 0.02
N ALA A 48 3.35 10.06 -0.31
CA ALA A 48 4.17 11.27 -0.18
C ALA A 48 4.63 11.49 1.28
N VAL A 49 3.71 11.36 2.24
CA VAL A 49 4.04 11.45 3.67
C VAL A 49 4.99 10.32 4.10
N ALA A 50 4.75 9.09 3.65
CA ALA A 50 5.63 7.96 3.94
C ALA A 50 7.04 8.19 3.39
N ASN A 51 7.18 8.70 2.16
CA ASN A 51 8.47 9.01 1.55
C ASN A 51 9.23 10.09 2.33
N ILE A 52 8.55 11.12 2.84
CA ILE A 52 9.15 12.14 3.72
C ILE A 52 9.59 11.53 5.06
N ALA A 53 8.77 10.65 5.65
CA ALA A 53 9.12 9.96 6.89
C ALA A 53 10.35 9.07 6.71
N GLU A 54 10.43 8.31 5.61
CA GLU A 54 11.60 7.49 5.27
C GLU A 54 12.85 8.33 4.99
N TYR A 55 12.70 9.49 4.33
CA TYR A 55 13.80 10.44 4.18
C TYR A 55 14.36 10.87 5.55
N ARG A 56 13.50 11.29 6.47
CA ARG A 56 13.90 11.70 7.82
C ARG A 56 14.56 10.56 8.60
N ARG A 57 14.06 9.33 8.46
CA ARG A 57 14.69 8.14 9.05
C ARG A 57 16.08 7.91 8.49
N SER A 58 16.26 8.03 7.17
CA SER A 58 17.59 7.93 6.54
C SER A 58 18.56 8.95 7.13
N VAL A 59 18.14 10.21 7.27
CA VAL A 59 18.98 11.27 7.88
C VAL A 59 19.31 10.97 9.35
N ALA A 60 18.34 10.45 10.12
CA ALA A 60 18.57 10.08 11.52
C ALA A 60 19.59 8.93 11.65
N ILE A 61 19.55 7.95 10.75
CA ILE A 61 20.54 6.88 10.68
C ILE A 61 21.93 7.43 10.36
N ASP A 62 22.04 8.34 9.38
CA ASP A 62 23.32 8.95 9.01
C ASP A 62 23.92 9.74 10.19
N LEU A 63 23.08 10.41 10.98
CA LEU A 63 23.50 11.07 12.22
C LEU A 63 23.99 10.06 13.26
N ILE A 64 23.25 8.98 13.51
CA ILE A 64 23.66 7.91 14.43
C ILE A 64 25.04 7.38 14.04
N ASN A 65 25.27 7.14 12.74
CA ASN A 65 26.55 6.66 12.24
C ASN A 65 27.68 7.68 12.44
N THR A 66 27.38 8.97 12.30
CA THR A 66 28.34 10.05 12.54
C THR A 66 28.75 10.15 14.02
N LEU A 67 27.79 9.94 14.93
CA LEU A 67 28.05 9.95 16.37
C LEU A 67 28.85 8.72 16.83
N ASN A 68 28.85 7.65 16.02
CA ASN A 68 29.57 6.41 16.24
C ASN A 68 29.46 5.85 17.68
N PRO A 69 28.23 5.64 18.19
CA PRO A 69 28.02 5.10 19.52
C PRO A 69 28.58 3.69 19.65
N THR A 70 28.90 3.24 20.87
CA THR A 70 29.16 1.82 21.13
C THR A 70 27.91 0.97 20.88
N GLU A 71 28.05 -0.34 20.68
CA GLU A 71 26.88 -1.23 20.48
C GLU A 71 25.87 -1.13 21.62
N GLU A 72 26.36 -1.09 22.86
CA GLU A 72 25.52 -0.96 24.06
C GLU A 72 24.78 0.38 24.07
N GLN A 73 25.48 1.48 23.79
CA GLN A 73 24.86 2.81 23.72
C GLN A 73 23.80 2.87 22.62
N LEU A 74 24.06 2.27 21.46
CA LEU A 74 23.10 2.21 20.36
C LEU A 74 21.85 1.44 20.77
N LEU A 75 22.01 0.23 21.31
CA LEU A 75 20.88 -0.63 21.68
C LEU A 75 20.04 -0.02 22.81
N VAL A 76 20.69 0.50 23.86
CA VAL A 76 20.02 1.19 24.97
C VAL A 76 19.31 2.44 24.47
N GLY A 77 19.99 3.27 23.67
CA GLY A 77 19.41 4.50 23.12
C GLY A 77 18.17 4.23 22.25
N LEU A 78 18.22 3.20 21.39
CA LEU A 78 17.07 2.78 20.59
C LEU A 78 15.92 2.28 21.48
N ARG A 79 16.19 1.39 22.44
CA ARG A 79 15.17 0.88 23.37
C ARG A 79 14.48 1.99 24.15
N THR A 80 15.25 2.93 24.69
CA THR A 80 14.72 4.08 25.41
C THR A 80 13.85 4.95 24.51
N ALA A 81 14.33 5.31 23.31
CA ALA A 81 13.56 6.14 22.38
C ALA A 81 12.21 5.51 22.00
N TYR A 82 12.18 4.19 21.81
CA TYR A 82 10.97 3.44 21.48
C TYR A 82 10.02 3.20 22.66
N ALA A 83 10.54 3.19 23.89
CA ALA A 83 9.76 3.11 25.12
C ALA A 83 9.11 4.46 25.47
N ASP A 84 9.85 5.56 25.30
CA ASP A 84 9.38 6.92 25.60
C ASP A 84 8.41 7.45 24.55
N SER A 85 8.41 6.87 23.35
CA SER A 85 7.55 7.29 22.24
C SER A 85 6.23 6.51 22.22
N VAL A 86 5.11 7.23 22.30
CA VAL A 86 3.78 6.64 22.11
C VAL A 86 3.55 6.36 20.62
N SER A 87 3.38 5.09 20.27
CA SER A 87 3.04 4.68 18.90
C SER A 87 1.59 5.06 18.58
N PRO A 88 1.30 5.72 17.44
CA PRO A 88 -0.07 5.95 17.00
C PRO A 88 -0.83 4.64 16.83
N SER A 89 -2.14 4.63 17.10
CA SER A 89 -2.97 3.42 17.02
C SER A 89 -3.08 2.84 15.59
N TYR A 90 -2.85 3.67 14.58
CA TYR A 90 -2.81 3.28 13.16
C TYR A 90 -1.41 2.89 12.68
N LEU A 91 -0.38 2.95 13.54
CA LEU A 91 0.97 2.53 13.18
C LEU A 91 1.04 1.00 13.22
N TYR A 92 1.41 0.40 12.08
CA TYR A 92 1.52 -1.06 11.92
C TYR A 92 2.98 -1.49 11.92
N ASP A 93 3.74 -0.94 12.86
CA ASP A 93 5.14 -1.28 13.06
C ASP A 93 5.24 -2.60 13.83
N VAL A 94 5.94 -3.57 13.24
CA VAL A 94 6.25 -4.86 13.88
C VAL A 94 7.75 -5.02 14.10
N GLY A 95 8.52 -3.95 13.85
CA GLY A 95 9.93 -3.79 14.18
C GLY A 95 10.15 -2.50 14.98
N PRO A 96 11.39 -2.07 15.23
CA PRO A 96 12.60 -2.49 14.53
C PRO A 96 13.35 -3.65 15.18
N TYR A 97 14.23 -4.24 14.37
CA TYR A 97 15.22 -5.22 14.79
C TYR A 97 16.60 -4.73 14.43
N LEU A 98 17.57 -5.05 15.28
CA LEU A 98 18.99 -4.85 15.00
C LEU A 98 19.56 -6.20 14.56
N ILE A 99 20.13 -6.26 13.36
CA ILE A 99 20.61 -7.50 12.75
C ILE A 99 22.08 -7.44 12.37
N SER A 100 22.76 -8.56 12.47
CA SER A 100 24.09 -8.84 11.91
C SER A 100 24.01 -10.09 11.02
N SER A 101 25.15 -10.67 10.66
CA SER A 101 25.24 -11.93 9.92
C SER A 101 24.67 -13.14 10.66
N ASP A 102 24.68 -13.10 11.98
CA ASP A 102 24.51 -14.23 12.89
C ASP A 102 23.53 -13.94 14.04
N GLU A 103 23.25 -12.66 14.29
CA GLU A 103 22.40 -12.24 15.40
C GLU A 103 21.24 -11.37 14.91
N CYS A 104 20.07 -11.55 15.53
CA CYS A 104 18.96 -10.64 15.43
C CYS A 104 18.48 -10.29 16.84
N ILE A 105 18.36 -8.99 17.12
CA ILE A 105 17.91 -8.46 18.38
C ILE A 105 16.63 -7.65 18.13
N GLN A 106 15.56 -8.04 18.79
CA GLN A 106 14.35 -7.24 18.84
C GLN A 106 14.60 -5.98 19.70
N VAL A 107 14.40 -4.80 19.10
CA VAL A 107 14.63 -3.52 19.78
C VAL A 107 13.44 -3.17 20.67
N LYS A 108 12.21 -3.37 20.18
CA LYS A 108 10.97 -3.12 20.91
C LYS A 108 10.15 -4.40 21.02
N GLU A 109 9.63 -4.69 22.20
CA GLU A 109 8.76 -5.85 22.41
C GLU A 109 7.45 -5.69 21.63
N PHE A 110 7.12 -6.74 20.87
CA PHE A 110 5.88 -6.90 20.11
C PHE A 110 5.29 -8.27 20.43
N GLU A 111 4.00 -8.46 20.12
CA GLU A 111 3.29 -9.73 20.32
C GLU A 111 3.99 -10.91 19.66
N LYS A 112 4.60 -10.69 18.49
CA LYS A 112 5.39 -11.69 17.77
C LYS A 112 6.80 -11.16 17.52
N ASN A 113 7.80 -11.99 17.81
CA ASN A 113 9.20 -11.76 17.44
C ASN A 113 9.50 -12.43 16.10
N TYR A 114 9.92 -11.65 15.11
CA TYR A 114 10.23 -12.13 13.76
C TYR A 114 11.72 -12.44 13.53
N CYS A 115 12.56 -12.47 14.56
CA CYS A 115 14.00 -12.64 14.37
C CYS A 115 14.39 -13.93 13.64
N ALA A 116 13.78 -15.06 13.98
CA ALA A 116 14.05 -16.32 13.29
C ALA A 116 13.70 -16.24 11.79
N ASP A 117 12.54 -15.67 11.48
CA ASP A 117 12.06 -15.48 10.11
C ASP A 117 12.96 -14.52 9.31
N ILE A 118 13.36 -13.40 9.93
CA ILE A 118 14.28 -12.42 9.35
C ILE A 118 15.61 -13.08 9.02
N MET A 119 16.21 -13.79 9.96
CA MET A 119 17.51 -14.44 9.76
C MET A 119 17.49 -15.51 8.67
N GLN A 120 16.34 -16.17 8.46
CA GLN A 120 16.19 -17.18 7.41
C GLN A 120 16.05 -16.57 6.00
N VAL A 121 15.31 -15.47 5.87
CA VAL A 121 14.91 -14.90 4.57
C VAL A 121 15.79 -13.73 4.15
N VAL A 122 16.18 -12.87 5.09
CA VAL A 122 17.03 -11.71 4.81
C VAL A 122 18.47 -12.18 4.77
N LYS A 123 19.00 -12.30 3.55
CA LYS A 123 20.46 -12.44 3.38
C LYS A 123 21.10 -11.13 3.84
N TYR A 124 21.64 -11.11 5.06
CA TYR A 124 22.26 -9.93 5.65
C TYR A 124 23.24 -9.30 4.67
N ARG A 125 23.04 -8.00 4.42
CA ARG A 125 23.97 -7.16 3.67
C ARG A 125 24.04 -5.84 4.40
N HIS A 126 25.25 -5.39 4.70
CA HIS A 126 25.50 -4.12 5.36
C HIS A 126 25.36 -2.93 4.38
N VAL A 127 24.20 -2.82 3.75
CA VAL A 127 23.89 -1.79 2.76
C VAL A 127 22.45 -1.35 2.94
N LYS A 128 22.17 -0.08 2.64
CA LYS A 128 20.81 0.42 2.60
C LYS A 128 20.02 -0.39 1.57
N ASN A 129 18.88 -0.93 1.98
CA ASN A 129 18.03 -1.74 1.11
C ASN A 129 16.57 -1.64 1.53
N THR A 130 15.65 -1.70 0.59
CA THR A 130 14.21 -1.65 0.86
C THR A 130 13.48 -2.64 -0.03
N GLY A 131 12.34 -3.14 0.42
CA GLY A 131 11.60 -4.10 -0.38
C GLY A 131 10.41 -4.69 0.33
N PHE A 132 9.96 -5.83 -0.20
CA PHE A 132 8.86 -6.61 0.36
C PHE A 132 9.40 -7.96 0.83
N ILE A 133 8.92 -8.41 1.98
CA ILE A 133 9.26 -9.68 2.57
C ILE A 133 8.00 -10.33 3.12
N SER A 134 7.91 -11.66 3.04
CA SER A 134 6.73 -12.38 3.50
C SER A 134 7.10 -13.46 4.50
N PHE A 135 6.34 -13.52 5.59
CA PHE A 135 6.45 -14.50 6.67
C PHE A 135 5.06 -15.02 6.99
N ASP A 136 4.87 -16.33 7.11
CA ASP A 136 3.58 -16.97 7.44
C ASP A 136 2.38 -16.45 6.63
N GLY A 137 2.58 -16.25 5.32
CA GLY A 137 1.55 -15.74 4.41
C GLY A 137 1.22 -14.24 4.58
N LYS A 138 1.89 -13.52 5.48
CA LYS A 138 1.78 -12.07 5.65
C LYS A 138 2.93 -11.37 4.94
N THR A 139 2.64 -10.28 4.25
CA THR A 139 3.64 -9.49 3.54
C THR A 139 3.88 -8.15 4.23
N PHE A 140 5.16 -7.82 4.39
CA PHE A 140 5.67 -6.62 5.04
C PHE A 140 6.49 -5.81 4.04
N VAL A 141 6.47 -4.50 4.21
CA VAL A 141 7.55 -3.65 3.68
C VAL A 141 8.68 -3.69 4.68
N TYR A 142 9.91 -3.86 4.18
CA TYR A 142 11.10 -3.70 5.01
C TYR A 142 11.95 -2.52 4.56
N TYR A 143 12.55 -1.86 5.54
CA TYR A 143 13.60 -0.87 5.35
C TYR A 143 14.83 -1.29 6.14
N LEU A 144 15.93 -1.56 5.45
CA LEU A 144 17.22 -1.95 6.01
C LEU A 144 18.18 -0.77 5.94
N TYR A 145 18.73 -0.39 7.09
CA TYR A 145 19.65 0.73 7.23
C TYR A 145 20.93 0.24 7.91
N PRO A 146 22.12 0.40 7.28
CA PRO A 146 23.38 0.08 7.94
C PRO A 146 23.61 1.05 9.09
N VAL A 147 23.97 0.50 10.25
CA VAL A 147 24.37 1.25 11.43
C VAL A 147 25.78 0.86 11.86
N THR A 148 26.34 1.44 12.90
CA THR A 148 27.71 1.14 13.33
C THR A 148 27.92 -0.33 13.71
N HIS A 149 29.19 -0.75 13.77
CA HIS A 149 29.62 -2.09 14.21
C HIS A 149 29.10 -3.26 13.38
N ASN A 150 29.05 -3.12 12.04
CA ASN A 150 28.57 -4.16 11.13
C ASN A 150 27.16 -4.67 11.49
N ARG A 151 26.31 -3.79 12.03
CA ARG A 151 24.90 -4.07 12.27
C ARG A 151 24.01 -3.29 11.33
N SER A 152 22.77 -3.70 11.17
CA SER A 152 21.77 -2.95 10.41
C SER A 152 20.46 -2.92 11.18
N LEU A 153 19.78 -1.78 11.12
CA LEU A 153 18.41 -1.68 11.59
C LEU A 153 17.48 -2.08 10.47
N ILE A 154 16.63 -3.07 10.74
CA ILE A 154 15.53 -3.46 9.86
C ILE A 154 14.21 -3.02 10.50
N PHE A 155 13.47 -2.19 9.78
CA PHE A 155 12.10 -1.79 10.11
C PHE A 155 11.14 -2.63 9.29
N LEU A 156 10.08 -3.14 9.90
CA LEU A 156 9.07 -3.97 9.25
C LEU A 156 7.70 -3.35 9.45
N LEU A 157 7.00 -3.07 8.34
CA LEU A 157 5.66 -2.50 8.36
C LEU A 157 4.65 -3.42 7.70
N GLY A 158 3.57 -3.72 8.42
CA GLY A 158 2.46 -4.52 7.90
C GLY A 158 1.61 -3.75 6.88
N LEU A 159 1.45 -4.29 5.68
CA LEU A 159 0.73 -3.62 4.59
C LEU A 159 -0.79 -3.84 4.60
N GLU A 160 -1.27 -4.91 5.24
CA GLU A 160 -2.67 -5.33 5.20
C GLU A 160 -3.63 -4.25 5.72
N ARG A 161 -3.29 -3.66 6.88
CA ARG A 161 -4.15 -2.65 7.51
C ARG A 161 -4.09 -1.28 6.82
N PHE A 162 -2.99 -0.96 6.15
CA PHE A 162 -2.90 0.25 5.32
C PHE A 162 -3.93 0.20 4.20
N SER A 163 -3.99 -0.92 3.46
CA SER A 163 -4.99 -1.12 2.41
C SER A 163 -6.42 -1.00 2.94
N LEU A 164 -6.71 -1.57 4.11
CA LEU A 164 -8.04 -1.49 4.72
C LEU A 164 -8.41 -0.06 5.10
N LEU A 165 -7.49 0.68 5.72
CA LEU A 165 -7.71 2.08 6.12
C LEU A 165 -7.94 2.98 4.90
N SER A 166 -7.12 2.83 3.86
CA SER A 166 -7.27 3.60 2.62
C SER A 166 -8.65 3.38 1.99
N LYS A 167 -9.14 2.14 1.99
CA LYS A 167 -10.48 1.82 1.49
C LYS A 167 -11.58 2.32 2.42
N SER A 168 -11.44 2.22 3.74
CA SER A 168 -12.50 2.65 4.68
C SER A 168 -12.77 4.16 4.61
N LEU A 169 -11.79 4.95 4.17
CA LEU A 169 -11.94 6.39 3.97
C LEU A 169 -12.61 6.75 2.63
N ALA A 170 -12.68 5.81 1.69
CA ALA A 170 -13.33 6.02 0.41
C ALA A 170 -14.83 5.68 0.48
N MET A 171 -15.67 6.53 -0.11
CA MET A 171 -17.09 6.20 -0.30
C MET A 171 -17.22 4.96 -1.19
N ASP A 172 -18.16 4.07 -0.87
CA ASP A 172 -18.41 2.84 -1.65
C ASP A 172 -17.20 1.89 -1.71
N SER A 173 -16.49 1.80 -0.58
CA SER A 173 -15.27 1.04 -0.38
C SER A 173 -15.36 -0.45 -0.74
N GLU A 174 -16.55 -1.04 -0.63
CA GLU A 174 -16.82 -2.46 -0.95
C GLU A 174 -16.60 -2.77 -2.44
N ASN A 175 -16.93 -1.79 -3.30
CA ASN A 175 -16.81 -1.89 -4.75
C ASN A 175 -15.46 -1.40 -5.27
N LEU A 176 -14.67 -0.73 -4.43
CA LEU A 176 -13.30 -0.35 -4.76
C LEU A 176 -12.34 -1.52 -4.52
N MET A 177 -11.36 -1.60 -5.40
CA MET A 177 -10.25 -2.54 -5.30
C MET A 177 -8.95 -1.77 -5.21
N PHE A 178 -8.07 -2.29 -4.38
CA PHE A 178 -6.69 -1.84 -4.26
C PHE A 178 -5.79 -3.06 -4.25
N SER A 179 -4.79 -3.09 -5.14
CA SER A 179 -3.85 -4.20 -5.20
C SER A 179 -2.44 -3.67 -5.47
N LEU A 180 -1.46 -4.19 -4.75
CA LEU A 180 -0.06 -3.90 -4.97
C LEU A 180 0.60 -5.07 -5.68
N PHE A 181 1.31 -4.77 -6.76
CA PHE A 181 2.11 -5.72 -7.51
C PHE A 181 3.59 -5.40 -7.44
N LYS A 182 4.41 -6.45 -7.38
CA LYS A 182 5.85 -6.38 -7.57
C LYS A 182 6.23 -7.40 -8.64
N ASN A 183 6.92 -6.93 -9.69
CA ASN A 183 7.38 -7.77 -10.80
C ASN A 183 6.25 -8.65 -11.39
N GLY A 184 5.05 -8.07 -11.55
CA GLY A 184 3.87 -8.76 -12.07
C GLY A 184 3.16 -9.72 -11.10
N LYS A 185 3.64 -9.87 -9.86
CA LYS A 185 3.03 -10.73 -8.84
C LYS A 185 2.32 -9.90 -7.77
N PRO A 186 1.14 -10.33 -7.29
CA PRO A 186 0.47 -9.64 -6.19
C PRO A 186 1.28 -9.75 -4.90
N VAL A 187 1.35 -8.66 -4.15
CA VAL A 187 2.07 -8.50 -2.89
C VAL A 187 1.09 -8.39 -1.72
N THR A 188 0.05 -7.56 -1.91
CA THR A 188 -1.03 -7.32 -0.94
C THR A 188 -2.24 -6.70 -1.66
N GLY A 189 -3.36 -6.62 -0.94
CA GLY A 189 -4.60 -6.00 -1.39
C GLY A 189 -5.64 -6.99 -1.90
N ASP A 190 -6.65 -6.48 -2.59
CA ASP A 190 -7.73 -7.25 -3.18
C ASP A 190 -7.21 -8.16 -4.31
N GLU A 191 -7.90 -9.28 -4.53
CA GLU A 191 -7.62 -10.17 -5.67
C GLU A 191 -8.07 -9.50 -6.97
N TYR A 192 -7.12 -8.92 -7.72
CA TYR A 192 -7.41 -8.16 -8.94
C TYR A 192 -7.47 -9.04 -10.19
N ASN A 193 -8.57 -8.88 -10.93
CA ASN A 193 -8.75 -9.43 -12.27
C ASN A 193 -9.36 -8.36 -13.18
N ALA A 194 -8.64 -8.00 -14.25
CA ALA A 194 -9.08 -6.99 -15.20
C ALA A 194 -10.46 -7.28 -15.84
N LYS A 195 -10.85 -8.55 -15.98
CA LYS A 195 -12.17 -8.94 -16.50
C LYS A 195 -13.32 -8.57 -15.55
N ASN A 196 -13.02 -8.41 -14.28
CA ASN A 196 -13.98 -8.12 -13.22
C ASN A 196 -13.97 -6.64 -12.82
N ALA A 197 -13.26 -5.77 -13.56
CA ALA A 197 -13.18 -4.34 -13.30
C ALA A 197 -13.93 -3.54 -14.38
N ILE A 198 -14.72 -2.54 -13.95
CA ILE A 198 -15.38 -1.56 -14.85
C ILE A 198 -14.39 -0.48 -15.28
N PHE A 199 -13.55 -0.06 -14.34
CA PHE A 199 -12.53 0.95 -14.56
C PHE A 199 -11.30 0.59 -13.74
N THR A 200 -10.12 0.89 -14.27
CA THR A 200 -8.84 0.65 -13.60
C THR A 200 -7.91 1.82 -13.87
N VAL A 201 -7.19 2.25 -12.85
CA VAL A 201 -6.02 3.11 -12.98
C VAL A 201 -4.87 2.47 -12.21
N SER A 202 -3.65 2.66 -12.69
CA SER A 202 -2.45 2.15 -12.04
C SER A 202 -1.39 3.22 -11.93
N GLU A 203 -0.55 3.13 -10.89
CA GLU A 203 0.55 4.05 -10.65
C GLU A 203 1.82 3.28 -10.25
N ALA A 204 2.94 3.63 -10.88
CA ALA A 204 4.25 3.08 -10.55
C ALA A 204 4.95 3.99 -9.52
N MET A 205 5.49 3.41 -8.44
CA MET A 205 6.13 4.18 -7.36
C MET A 205 7.58 4.57 -7.63
N GLU A 206 8.07 4.45 -8.86
CA GLU A 206 9.48 4.70 -9.20
C GLU A 206 9.92 6.14 -8.93
N HIS A 207 8.97 7.08 -8.84
CA HIS A 207 9.24 8.48 -8.52
C HIS A 207 9.46 8.74 -7.02
N PHE A 208 9.12 7.81 -6.14
CA PHE A 208 9.38 7.93 -4.70
C PHE A 208 10.74 7.33 -4.34
N ALA A 209 11.72 8.19 -4.08
CA ALA A 209 13.11 7.80 -3.85
C ALA A 209 13.34 6.91 -2.61
N TYR A 210 12.46 6.96 -1.61
CA TYR A 210 12.64 6.26 -0.33
C TYR A 210 11.66 5.10 -0.11
N LEU A 211 10.75 4.85 -1.05
CA LEU A 211 9.78 3.77 -0.95
C LEU A 211 10.17 2.59 -1.85
N PRO A 212 9.77 1.35 -1.51
CA PRO A 212 9.99 0.21 -2.39
C PRO A 212 9.22 0.39 -3.71
N THR A 213 9.89 0.07 -4.82
CA THR A 213 9.27 0.15 -6.15
C THR A 213 8.19 -0.92 -6.31
N GLY A 214 7.04 -0.54 -6.85
CA GLY A 214 5.91 -1.43 -7.11
C GLY A 214 4.86 -0.75 -7.99
N LEU A 215 3.91 -1.53 -8.47
CA LEU A 215 2.76 -1.07 -9.25
C LEU A 215 1.51 -1.17 -8.39
N TYR A 216 0.88 -0.03 -8.12
CA TYR A 216 -0.37 0.04 -7.39
C TYR A 216 -1.52 0.10 -8.39
N VAL A 217 -2.50 -0.75 -8.22
CA VAL A 217 -3.68 -0.88 -9.09
C VAL A 217 -4.91 -0.53 -8.27
N PHE A 218 -5.68 0.41 -8.79
CA PHE A 218 -6.95 0.86 -8.22
C PHE A 218 -8.04 0.57 -9.24
N ALA A 219 -9.10 -0.10 -8.82
CA ALA A 219 -10.17 -0.46 -9.73
C ALA A 219 -11.53 -0.39 -9.07
N TYR A 220 -12.57 -0.37 -9.91
CA TYR A 220 -13.95 -0.49 -9.47
C TYR A 220 -14.52 -1.82 -9.95
N LYS A 221 -15.05 -2.62 -9.02
CA LYS A 221 -15.61 -3.95 -9.28
C LYS A 221 -16.79 -3.86 -10.23
N LYS A 222 -16.89 -4.84 -11.12
CA LYS A 222 -18.06 -5.01 -11.96
C LYS A 222 -19.23 -5.47 -11.11
N MET A 223 -20.16 -4.56 -10.83
CA MET A 223 -21.51 -4.90 -10.40
C MET A 223 -22.39 -5.15 -11.63
N PHE A 224 -23.34 -6.09 -11.55
CA PHE A 224 -24.29 -6.44 -12.62
C PHE A 224 -25.32 -5.33 -12.95
N ILE A 225 -24.94 -4.05 -12.94
CA ILE A 225 -25.90 -2.93 -12.98
C ILE A 225 -26.03 -2.32 -14.39
N CYS A 226 -25.02 -2.45 -15.24
CA CYS A 226 -25.15 -2.12 -16.66
C CYS A 226 -25.00 -3.39 -17.49
N GLY A 227 -26.12 -3.87 -18.02
CA GLY A 227 -26.16 -5.01 -18.93
C GLY A 227 -25.13 -4.83 -20.04
N SER A 228 -24.22 -5.79 -20.14
CA SER A 228 -23.39 -5.99 -21.31
C SER A 228 -24.35 -6.24 -22.49
N VAL A 229 -24.67 -5.20 -23.24
CA VAL A 229 -25.17 -5.35 -24.61
C VAL A 229 -23.92 -5.63 -25.45
N HIS A 230 -23.58 -6.92 -25.54
CA HIS A 230 -22.73 -7.45 -26.61
C HIS A 230 -23.63 -8.08 -27.65
#